data_AF-A0A9X0D5W0-F1
#
_entry.id   AF-A0A9X0D5W0-F1
#
_cell.length_a   1.000
_cell.length_b   1.000
_cell.length_c   1.000
_cell.angle_alpha   90.00
_cell.angle_beta   90.00
_cell.angle_gamma   90.00
#
_symmetry.space_group_name_H-M   'P 1'
#
loop_
_entity.id
_entity.type
_entity.pdbx_description
1 polymer ?
#
loop_
_entity_poly.entity_id
_entity_poly.type
_entity_poly.pdbx_seq_one_letter_code
_entity_poly.pdbx_strand_id
1 'polypeptide(L)'
;MSKALVKEVRATGGVLTLKDLKNYKVKFRPALKSKLDDMTMLSTPPPTAGPVLALTLNILDGFKLRQNDLDENPVRTYHRIIEAFKFAYKYRLCANPRCEGLLGV
;
A
#
# COMPACT_ATOMS: atom_id res chain seq x y z
N MET A 1 -16.88 -8.60 -26.96
CA MET A 1 -16.71 -7.71 -25.79
C MET A 1 -15.62 -6.65 -25.99
N SER A 2 -14.37 -6.99 -26.27
CA SER A 2 -13.25 -6.01 -26.34
C SER A 2 -13.44 -4.85 -27.33
N LYS A 3 -14.07 -5.08 -28.49
CA LYS A 3 -14.35 -4.03 -29.48
C LYS A 3 -15.37 -2.99 -28.98
N ALA A 4 -16.40 -3.43 -28.27
CA ALA A 4 -17.44 -2.55 -27.74
C ALA A 4 -16.87 -1.62 -26.65
N LEU A 5 -16.05 -2.18 -25.75
CA LEU A 5 -15.37 -1.41 -24.70
C LEU A 5 -14.40 -0.37 -25.28
N VAL A 6 -13.60 -0.73 -26.27
CA VAL A 6 -12.69 0.22 -26.94
C VAL A 6 -13.47 1.32 -27.65
N LYS A 7 -14.58 0.97 -28.32
CA LYS A 7 -15.45 1.96 -28.99
C LYS A 7 -15.99 2.98 -28.00
N GLU A 8 -16.50 2.52 -26.85
CA GLU A 8 -17.08 3.39 -25.82
C GLU A 8 -16.02 4.32 -25.20
N VAL A 9 -14.88 3.76 -24.79
CA VAL A 9 -13.78 4.54 -24.21
C VAL A 9 -13.24 5.59 -25.20
N ARG A 10 -13.19 5.26 -26.49
CA ARG A 10 -12.77 6.21 -27.53
C ARG A 10 -13.82 7.28 -27.80
N ALA A 11 -15.11 6.93 -27.76
CA ALA A 11 -16.21 7.89 -27.91
C ALA A 11 -16.22 8.97 -26.81
N THR A 12 -15.74 8.63 -25.61
CA THR A 12 -15.57 9.57 -24.49
C THR A 12 -14.20 10.28 -24.47
N GLY A 13 -13.38 10.13 -25.52
CA GLY A 13 -12.07 10.78 -25.64
C GLY A 13 -10.90 10.02 -24.98
N GLY A 14 -11.11 8.80 -24.50
CA GLY A 14 -10.07 7.95 -23.92
C GLY A 14 -9.11 7.35 -24.96
N VAL A 15 -7.96 6.88 -24.48
CA VAL A 15 -6.83 6.42 -25.33
C VAL A 15 -6.72 4.90 -25.49
N LEU A 16 -7.64 4.13 -24.89
CA LEU A 16 -7.57 2.67 -24.91
C LEU A 16 -7.68 2.10 -26.34
N THR A 17 -6.86 1.09 -26.65
CA THR A 17 -6.86 0.39 -27.94
C THR A 17 -7.04 -1.12 -27.77
N LEU A 18 -7.41 -1.80 -28.86
CA LEU A 18 -7.41 -3.28 -28.89
C LEU A 18 -6.01 -3.87 -28.68
N LYS A 19 -4.96 -3.13 -29.07
CA LYS A 19 -3.56 -3.54 -28.86
C LYS A 19 -3.21 -3.55 -27.38
N ASP A 20 -3.68 -2.58 -26.60
CA ASP A 20 -3.47 -2.53 -25.15
C ASP A 20 -4.09 -3.75 -24.46
N LEU A 21 -5.33 -4.10 -24.82
CA LEU A 21 -6.01 -5.27 -24.27
C LEU A 21 -5.34 -6.58 -24.68
N LYS A 22 -4.87 -6.68 -25.93
CA LYS A 22 -4.15 -7.87 -26.42
C LYS A 22 -2.79 -8.05 -25.74
N ASN A 23 -2.12 -6.95 -25.44
CA ASN A 23 -0.78 -6.94 -24.88
C ASN A 23 -0.77 -6.98 -23.35
N TYR A 24 -1.90 -6.73 -22.68
CA TYR A 24 -1.98 -6.80 -21.23
C TYR A 24 -1.65 -8.22 -20.72
N LYS A 25 -0.79 -8.29 -19.71
CA LYS A 25 -0.39 -9.54 -19.05
C LYS A 25 -0.48 -9.37 -17.54
N VAL A 26 -1.14 -10.31 -16.88
CA VAL A 26 -1.17 -10.40 -15.42
C VAL A 26 0.24 -10.77 -14.93
N LYS A 27 0.69 -10.07 -13.89
CA LYS A 27 1.97 -10.36 -13.21
C LYS A 27 1.68 -10.95 -11.84
N PHE A 28 1.98 -12.22 -11.67
CA PHE A 28 1.94 -12.86 -10.35
C PHE A 28 3.17 -12.45 -9.56
N ARG A 29 2.96 -12.04 -8.30
CA ARG A 29 4.02 -11.61 -7.40
C ARG A 29 3.79 -12.25 -6.04
N PRO A 30 4.86 -12.60 -5.30
CA PRO A 30 4.70 -13.05 -3.93
C PRO A 30 4.07 -11.96 -3.08
N ALA A 31 3.31 -12.37 -2.07
CA ALA A 31 2.81 -11.44 -1.07
C ALA A 31 3.98 -10.83 -0.30
N LEU A 32 3.86 -9.54 0.02
CA LEU A 32 4.69 -8.88 1.02
C LEU A 32 4.39 -9.52 2.38
N LYS A 33 5.43 -9.92 3.10
CA LYS A 33 5.30 -10.50 4.45
C LYS A 33 5.95 -9.56 5.45
N SER A 34 5.22 -9.14 6.48
CA SER A 34 5.78 -8.35 7.57
C SER A 34 5.38 -8.93 8.92
N LYS A 35 6.29 -8.91 9.88
CA LYS A 35 6.01 -9.36 11.25
C LYS A 35 5.42 -8.19 12.05
N LEU A 36 4.29 -8.41 12.69
CA LEU A 36 3.70 -7.50 13.67
C LEU A 36 3.55 -8.28 14.97
N ASP A 37 4.40 -7.99 15.94
CA ASP A 37 4.47 -8.74 17.20
C ASP A 37 4.53 -10.28 16.98
N ASP A 38 3.51 -11.02 17.41
CA ASP A 38 3.37 -12.48 17.23
C ASP A 38 2.69 -12.89 15.90
N MET A 39 2.22 -11.92 15.11
CA MET A 39 1.50 -12.13 13.86
C MET A 39 2.37 -11.91 12.62
N THR A 40 1.99 -12.56 11.52
CA THR A 40 2.55 -12.29 10.19
C THR A 40 1.48 -11.68 9.30
N MET A 41 1.66 -10.42 8.93
CA MET A 41 0.81 -9.74 7.96
C MET A 41 1.24 -10.10 6.53
N LEU A 42 0.25 -10.51 5.73
CA LEU A 42 0.39 -10.69 4.30
C LEU A 42 -0.29 -9.54 3.57
N SER A 43 0.43 -8.87 2.68
CA SER A 43 -0.10 -7.73 1.92
C SER A 43 0.40 -7.75 0.47
N THR A 44 -0.11 -6.85 -0.36
CA THR A 44 0.32 -6.68 -1.73
C THR A 44 1.70 -5.98 -1.81
N PRO A 45 2.61 -6.42 -2.68
CA PRO A 45 3.91 -5.77 -2.90
C PRO A 45 3.77 -4.45 -3.71
N PRO A 46 4.86 -3.70 -3.95
CA PRO A 46 4.85 -2.60 -4.93
C PRO A 46 4.21 -3.03 -6.27
N PRO A 47 3.48 -2.16 -6.99
CA PRO A 47 3.33 -0.71 -6.81
C PRO A 47 2.18 -0.31 -5.86
N THR A 48 1.63 -1.25 -5.08
CA THR A 48 0.55 -0.95 -4.14
C THR A 48 1.09 -0.32 -2.86
N ALA A 49 0.19 0.18 -2.00
CA ALA A 49 0.55 0.80 -0.71
C ALA A 49 0.81 -0.21 0.44
N GLY A 50 0.89 -1.52 0.15
CA GLY A 50 1.13 -2.54 1.17
C GLY A 50 2.41 -2.34 2.00
N PRO A 51 3.56 -1.97 1.40
CA PRO A 51 4.77 -1.67 2.15
C PRO A 51 4.65 -0.45 3.07
N VAL A 52 3.88 0.57 2.66
CA VAL A 52 3.60 1.76 3.50
C VAL A 52 2.76 1.37 4.72
N LEU A 53 1.77 0.50 4.53
CA LEU A 53 0.97 -0.04 5.64
C LEU A 53 1.85 -0.83 6.61
N ALA A 54 2.70 -1.73 6.11
CA ALA A 54 3.62 -2.52 6.92
C ALA A 54 4.53 -1.63 7.77
N LEU A 55 5.16 -0.62 7.16
CA LEU A 55 5.99 0.34 7.88
C LEU A 55 5.21 1.11 8.94
N THR A 56 4.00 1.58 8.62
CA THR A 56 3.15 2.32 9.57
C THR A 56 2.85 1.48 10.80
N LEU A 57 2.44 0.22 10.59
CA LEU A 57 2.10 -0.68 11.69
C LEU A 57 3.32 -1.08 12.50
N ASN A 58 4.49 -1.29 11.88
CA ASN A 58 5.73 -1.57 12.61
C ASN A 58 6.17 -0.40 13.50
N ILE A 59 5.98 0.84 13.04
CA ILE A 59 6.22 2.03 13.87
C ILE A 59 5.25 2.06 15.06
N LEU A 60 3.97 1.75 14.81
CA LEU A 60 2.94 1.74 15.87
C LEU A 60 3.15 0.61 16.88
N ASP A 61 3.63 -0.55 16.45
CA ASP A 61 3.98 -1.67 17.33
C ASP A 61 5.09 -1.28 18.33
N GLY A 62 6.06 -0.45 17.89
CA GLY A 62 7.09 0.11 18.79
C GLY A 62 6.54 0.96 19.94
N PHE A 63 5.32 1.50 19.82
CA PHE A 63 4.66 2.26 20.89
C PHE A 63 3.84 1.39 21.84
N LYS A 64 3.69 0.09 21.56
CA LYS A 64 2.93 -0.89 22.36
C LYS A 64 1.57 -0.35 22.83
N LEU A 65 0.79 0.11 21.85
CA LEU A 65 -0.54 0.68 22.09
C LEU A 65 -1.45 -0.37 22.72
N ARG A 66 -2.18 0.03 23.76
CA ARG A 66 -3.17 -0.78 24.47
C ARG A 66 -4.58 -0.33 24.08
N GLN A 67 -5.55 -1.22 24.25
CA GLN A 67 -6.94 -0.97 23.89
C GLN A 67 -7.51 0.31 24.54
N ASN A 68 -7.15 0.56 25.80
CA ASN A 68 -7.63 1.71 26.57
C ASN A 68 -6.87 3.01 26.27
N ASP A 69 -5.77 2.99 25.50
CA ASP A 69 -4.96 4.20 25.28
C ASP A 69 -5.71 5.30 24.51
N LEU A 70 -6.76 4.95 23.78
CA LEU A 70 -7.66 5.92 23.14
C LEU A 70 -8.55 6.65 24.15
N ASP A 71 -8.92 5.99 25.25
CA ASP A 71 -9.76 6.56 26.30
C ASP A 71 -8.91 7.29 27.35
N GLU A 72 -7.79 6.68 27.77
CA GLU A 72 -6.89 7.21 28.78
C GLU A 72 -6.04 8.39 28.25
N ASN A 73 -5.59 8.31 26.99
CA ASN A 73 -4.63 9.26 26.42
C ASN A 73 -4.93 9.61 24.94
N PRO A 74 -6.15 10.06 24.60
CA PRO A 74 -6.59 10.23 23.21
C PRO A 74 -5.63 11.08 22.37
N VAL A 75 -5.25 12.27 22.88
CA VAL A 75 -4.39 13.22 22.16
C VAL A 75 -3.05 12.60 21.79
N ARG A 76 -2.42 11.89 22.74
CA ARG A 76 -1.12 11.24 22.52
C ARG A 76 -1.25 10.08 21.54
N THR A 77 -2.31 9.29 21.67
CA THR A 77 -2.56 8.13 20.80
C THR A 77 -2.80 8.58 19.37
N TYR A 78 -3.65 9.59 19.14
CA TYR A 78 -3.84 10.17 17.81
C TYR A 78 -2.57 10.80 17.25
N HIS A 79 -1.81 11.54 18.07
CA HIS A 79 -0.55 12.14 17.62
C HIS A 79 0.43 11.07 17.09
N ARG A 80 0.61 9.96 17.82
CA ARG A 80 1.46 8.84 17.37
C ARG A 80 1.00 8.25 16.05
N ILE A 81 -0.31 8.03 15.90
CA ILE A 81 -0.91 7.52 14.66
C ILE A 81 -0.64 8.48 13.49
N ILE A 82 -0.89 9.78 13.69
CA ILE A 82 -0.68 10.81 12.67
C ILE A 82 0.78 10.88 12.24
N GLU A 83 1.72 10.90 13.19
CA GLU A 83 3.15 10.98 12.86
C GLU A 83 3.68 9.71 12.21
N ALA A 84 3.19 8.52 12.60
CA ALA A 84 3.51 7.27 11.93
C ALA A 84 3.06 7.29 10.46
N PHE A 85 1.84 7.75 10.18
CA PHE A 85 1.35 7.91 8.81
C PHE A 85 2.16 8.93 8.02
N LYS A 86 2.45 10.11 8.57
CA LYS A 86 3.26 11.13 7.91
C LYS A 86 4.62 10.58 7.50
N PHE A 87 5.29 9.85 8.40
CA PHE A 87 6.59 9.25 8.13
C PHE A 87 6.50 8.18 7.03
N ALA A 88 5.56 7.24 7.13
CA ALA A 88 5.44 6.15 6.17
C ALA A 88 5.04 6.64 4.77
N TYR A 89 4.17 7.66 4.68
CA TYR A 89 3.71 8.20 3.40
C TYR A 89 4.80 8.87 2.57
N LYS A 90 5.90 9.32 3.20
CA LYS A 90 7.09 9.78 2.48
C LYS A 90 7.60 8.71 1.48
N TYR A 91 7.43 7.43 1.80
CA TYR A 91 7.87 6.31 0.97
C TYR A 91 6.80 5.80 0.00
N ARG A 92 5.60 6.40 -0.04
CA ARG A 92 4.49 5.94 -0.90
C ARG A 92 4.77 6.09 -2.39
N LEU A 93 5.52 7.11 -2.79
CA LEU A 93 5.85 7.37 -4.19
C LEU A 93 7.00 6.48 -4.73
N CYS A 94 7.58 5.66 -3.87
CA CYS A 94 8.67 4.77 -4.21
C CYS A 94 8.14 3.53 -4.96
N ALA A 95 7.90 3.69 -6.27
CA ALA A 95 7.48 2.60 -7.16
C ALA A 95 8.65 1.76 -7.71
N ASN A 96 9.89 2.09 -7.34
CA ASN A 96 11.12 1.46 -7.82
C ASN A 96 11.57 0.36 -6.83
N PRO A 97 11.99 -0.83 -7.30
CA PRO A 97 12.57 -1.89 -6.45
C PRO A 97 13.74 -1.44 -5.56
N ARG A 98 14.42 -0.32 -5.85
CA ARG A 98 15.43 0.25 -4.94
C ARG A 98 14.88 0.68 -3.56
N CYS A 99 13.57 0.85 -3.42
CA CYS A 99 12.96 1.24 -2.15
C CYS A 99 12.55 0.05 -1.28
N GLU A 100 12.60 -1.18 -1.81
CA GLU A 100 12.28 -2.40 -1.04
C GLU A 100 13.24 -2.54 0.16
N GLY A 101 14.53 -2.30 -0.04
CA GLY A 101 15.54 -2.39 1.03
C GLY A 101 15.45 -1.32 2.13
N LEU A 102 14.74 -0.21 1.91
CA LEU A 102 14.53 0.85 2.92
C LEU A 102 13.38 0.54 3.87
N LEU A 103 12.51 -0.39 3.51
CA LEU A 103 11.28 -0.70 4.26
C LEU A 103 11.46 -1.87 5.23
N GLY A 104 12.66 -2.46 5.32
CA GLY A 104 12.95 -3.55 6.25
C GLY A 104 12.11 -4.81 5.97
N VAL A 105 11.67 -4.98 4.72
CA VAL A 105 10.90 -6.12 4.22
C VAL A 105 11.66 -6.86 3.14
#